data_AF-U6M6A7-F1
#
_entry.id   AF-U6M6A7-F1
#
_cell.length_a   1.000
_cell.length_b   1.000
_cell.length_c   1.000
_cell.angle_alpha   90.00
_cell.angle_beta   90.00
_cell.angle_gamma   90.00
#
_symmetry.space_group_name_H-M   'P 1'
#
loop_
_entity.id
_entity.type
_entity.pdbx_description
1 polymer ?
#
loop_
_entity_poly.entity_id
_entity_poly.type
_entity_poly.pdbx_seq_one_letter_code
_entity_poly.pdbx_strand_id
1 'polypeptide(L)'
;MFSPMCRIEVKSGEDEKRQKRRETARQEALELLKRKQQNLPVDYKELMSKCSQSISITPAMVDKVIAACRELGIRCIVAPFEADAQLAYLSRTNQIHSAISEDSDLLAYGCKRVMLKMDKEGKCEVLRLPFLQDENDNCISELQAHLNKTAKQMELLRILKGLNHERFVAMEWESEQRAV
;
A
#
# COMPACT_ATOMS: atom_id res chain seq x y z
N MET A 1 -2.61 10.90 18.57
CA MET A 1 -2.63 11.92 17.50
C MET A 1 -1.45 11.64 16.58
N PHE A 2 -1.70 11.14 15.37
CA PHE A 2 -0.65 11.05 14.35
C PHE A 2 -0.38 12.44 13.79
N SER A 3 0.89 12.75 13.56
CA SER A 3 1.31 13.97 12.88
C SER A 3 0.66 14.02 11.48
N PRO A 4 0.22 15.19 10.99
CA PRO A 4 -0.29 15.30 9.62
C PRO A 4 0.72 14.72 8.63
N MET A 5 0.24 14.00 7.61
CA MET A 5 1.09 13.52 6.51
C MET A 5 1.88 14.71 5.93
N CYS A 6 3.17 14.77 6.22
CA CYS A 6 4.03 15.84 5.75
C CYS A 6 4.31 15.65 4.26
N ARG A 7 4.05 16.70 3.47
CA ARG A 7 4.44 16.75 2.06
C ARG A 7 5.83 17.35 1.93
N ILE A 8 6.59 16.86 0.95
CA ILE A 8 7.90 17.42 0.60
C ILE A 8 7.71 18.46 -0.51
N GLU A 9 8.30 19.65 -0.33
CA GLU A 9 8.17 20.77 -1.28
C GLU A 9 8.63 20.42 -2.70
N VAL A 10 9.67 19.60 -2.85
CA VAL A 10 10.19 19.17 -4.16
C VAL A 10 9.16 18.37 -4.96
N LYS A 11 8.22 17.67 -4.29
CA LYS A 11 7.13 16.94 -4.95
C LYS A 11 5.84 17.75 -5.14
N SER A 12 5.81 19.01 -4.69
CA SER A 12 4.63 19.87 -4.79
C SER A 12 4.05 19.93 -6.21
N GLY A 13 4.91 20.12 -7.23
CA GLY A 13 4.49 20.18 -8.62
C GLY A 13 3.88 18.86 -9.15
N GLU A 14 4.37 17.71 -8.69
CA GLU A 14 3.78 16.41 -9.04
C GLU A 14 2.46 16.20 -8.31
N ASP A 15 2.41 16.54 -7.02
CA ASP A 15 1.22 16.40 -6.19
C ASP A 15 0.08 17.29 -6.69
N GLU A 16 0.38 18.51 -7.13
CA GLU A 16 -0.58 19.41 -7.77
C GLU A 16 -1.11 18.82 -9.08
N LYS A 17 -0.22 18.27 -9.93
CA LYS A 17 -0.65 17.59 -11.17
C LYS A 17 -1.54 16.40 -10.85
N ARG A 18 -1.17 15.56 -9.87
CA ARG A 18 -1.98 14.43 -9.41
C ARG A 18 -3.32 14.91 -8.86
N GLN A 19 -3.34 15.98 -8.07
CA GLN A 19 -4.56 16.57 -7.51
C GLN A 19 -5.49 17.09 -8.59
N LYS A 20 -4.98 17.88 -9.54
CA LYS A 20 -5.75 18.39 -10.68
C LYS A 20 -6.36 17.26 -11.50
N ARG A 21 -5.59 16.21 -11.83
CA ARG A 21 -6.10 15.03 -12.57
C ARG A 21 -7.20 14.29 -11.82
N ARG A 22 -7.08 14.16 -10.48
CA ARG A 22 -8.13 13.57 -9.65
C ARG A 22 -9.39 14.43 -9.64
N GLU A 23 -9.24 15.74 -9.53
CA GLU A 23 -10.36 16.68 -9.50
C GLU A 23 -11.13 16.70 -10.81
N THR A 24 -10.43 16.74 -11.96
CA THR A 24 -11.06 16.63 -13.28
C THR A 24 -11.78 15.29 -13.44
N ALA A 25 -11.14 14.17 -13.07
CA ALA A 25 -11.76 12.86 -13.13
C ALA A 25 -12.98 12.75 -12.22
N ARG A 26 -12.96 13.41 -11.05
CA ARG A 26 -14.09 13.47 -10.11
C ARG A 26 -15.27 14.22 -10.70
N GLN A 27 -15.02 15.37 -11.35
CA GLN A 27 -16.08 16.15 -11.99
C GLN A 27 -16.75 15.35 -13.12
N GLU A 28 -15.95 14.74 -13.99
CA GLU A 28 -16.45 13.87 -15.08
C GLU A 28 -17.24 12.68 -14.54
N ALA A 29 -16.75 12.02 -13.48
CA ALA A 29 -17.48 10.93 -12.83
C ALA A 29 -18.83 11.38 -12.26
N LEU A 30 -18.89 12.56 -11.63
CA LEU A 30 -20.14 13.12 -11.09
C LEU A 30 -21.14 13.46 -12.18
N GLU A 31 -20.70 13.95 -13.33
CA GLU A 31 -21.58 14.21 -14.49
C GLU A 31 -22.18 12.91 -15.04
N LEU A 32 -21.35 11.87 -15.20
CA LEU A 32 -21.81 10.55 -15.64
C LEU A 32 -22.78 9.93 -14.62
N LEU A 33 -22.55 10.11 -13.31
CA LEU A 33 -23.48 9.67 -12.27
C LEU A 33 -24.82 10.41 -12.32
N LYS A 34 -24.82 11.73 -12.55
CA LYS A 34 -26.05 12.52 -12.71
C LYS A 34 -26.85 12.06 -13.93
N ARG A 35 -26.20 11.82 -15.07
CA ARG A 35 -26.85 11.27 -16.27
C ARG A 35 -27.49 9.91 -15.97
N LYS A 36 -26.78 9.04 -15.24
CA LYS A 36 -27.32 7.75 -14.81
C LYS A 36 -28.55 7.91 -13.91
N GLN A 37 -28.54 8.85 -12.96
CA GLN A 37 -29.70 9.14 -12.09
C GLN A 37 -30.91 9.66 -12.87
N GLN A 38 -30.67 10.35 -13.98
CA GLN A 38 -31.70 10.83 -14.90
C GLN A 38 -32.14 9.76 -15.91
N ASN A 39 -31.70 8.50 -15.76
CA ASN A 39 -31.95 7.38 -16.67
C ASN A 39 -31.46 7.62 -18.11
N LEU A 40 -30.45 8.47 -18.32
CA LEU A 40 -29.78 8.58 -19.61
C LEU A 40 -28.78 7.42 -19.82
N PRO A 41 -28.53 7.02 -21.07
CA PRO A 41 -27.51 6.03 -21.39
C PRO A 41 -26.12 6.54 -20.98
N VAL A 42 -25.37 5.68 -20.27
CA VAL A 42 -24.01 5.96 -19.77
C VAL A 42 -23.14 4.75 -20.03
N ASP A 43 -21.91 4.96 -20.50
CA ASP A 43 -20.90 3.90 -20.56
C ASP A 43 -20.40 3.60 -19.15
N TYR A 44 -20.74 2.40 -18.66
CA TYR A 44 -20.35 1.95 -17.33
C TYR A 44 -18.83 1.78 -17.20
N LYS A 45 -18.14 1.40 -18.28
CA LYS A 45 -16.68 1.22 -18.27
C LYS A 45 -15.98 2.56 -18.09
N GLU A 46 -16.45 3.59 -18.78
CA GLU A 46 -15.96 4.95 -18.62
C GLU A 46 -16.22 5.48 -17.21
N LEU A 47 -17.46 5.33 -16.71
CA LEU A 47 -17.82 5.73 -15.36
C LEU A 47 -16.90 5.09 -14.30
N MET A 48 -16.70 3.78 -14.36
CA MET A 48 -15.84 3.07 -13.41
C MET A 48 -14.37 3.50 -13.51
N SER A 49 -13.88 3.79 -14.72
CA SER A 49 -12.54 4.31 -14.95
C SER A 49 -12.36 5.69 -14.31
N LYS A 50 -13.31 6.62 -14.52
CA LYS A 50 -13.27 7.97 -13.94
C LYS A 50 -13.41 7.95 -12.43
N CYS A 51 -14.30 7.12 -11.89
CA CYS A 51 -14.39 6.87 -10.46
C CYS A 51 -13.04 6.43 -9.88
N SER A 52 -12.41 5.41 -10.48
CA SER A 52 -11.12 4.88 -10.04
C SER A 52 -10.00 5.94 -10.09
N GLN A 53 -9.96 6.73 -11.16
CA GLN A 53 -8.98 7.81 -11.33
C GLN A 53 -9.16 8.97 -10.35
N SER A 54 -10.37 9.16 -9.82
CA SER A 54 -10.70 10.22 -8.86
C SER A 54 -10.37 9.89 -7.40
N ILE A 55 -9.98 8.65 -7.11
CA ILE A 55 -9.74 8.19 -5.74
C ILE A 55 -8.55 8.94 -5.14
N SER A 56 -8.75 9.46 -3.92
CA SER A 56 -7.70 10.02 -3.08
C SER A 56 -7.70 9.30 -1.74
N ILE A 57 -6.54 8.86 -1.29
CA ILE A 57 -6.38 8.22 0.02
C ILE A 57 -6.43 9.32 1.09
N THR A 58 -7.29 9.16 2.09
CA THR A 58 -7.45 10.13 3.19
C THR A 58 -6.76 9.63 4.47
N PRO A 59 -6.38 10.53 5.41
CA PRO A 59 -5.83 10.11 6.69
C PRO A 59 -6.73 9.13 7.45
N ALA A 60 -8.05 9.33 7.42
CA ALA A 60 -9.02 8.43 8.05
C ALA A 60 -8.99 7.00 7.48
N MET A 61 -8.77 6.85 6.17
CA MET A 61 -8.58 5.53 5.55
C MET A 61 -7.30 4.86 6.06
N VAL A 62 -6.21 5.63 6.20
CA VAL A 62 -4.93 5.12 6.73
C VAL A 62 -5.08 4.68 8.19
N ASP A 63 -5.76 5.47 9.01
CA ASP A 63 -6.00 5.14 10.42
C ASP A 63 -6.77 3.82 10.59
N LYS A 64 -7.79 3.57 9.74
CA LYS A 64 -8.54 2.30 9.72
C LYS A 64 -7.63 1.11 9.40
N VAL A 65 -6.74 1.25 8.42
CA VAL A 65 -5.78 0.18 8.06
C VAL A 65 -4.78 -0.07 9.19
N ILE A 66 -4.25 0.99 9.82
CA ILE A 66 -3.33 0.87 10.95
C ILE A 66 -4.02 0.17 12.14
N ALA A 67 -5.28 0.51 12.42
CA ALA A 67 -6.06 -0.14 13.47
C ALA A 67 -6.21 -1.65 13.21
N ALA A 68 -6.66 -2.02 12.00
CA ALA A 68 -6.81 -3.43 11.61
C ALA A 68 -5.48 -4.20 11.70
N CYS A 69 -4.37 -3.60 11.26
CA CYS A 69 -3.04 -4.22 11.38
C CYS A 69 -2.63 -4.43 12.85
N ARG A 70 -2.90 -3.46 13.73
CA ARG A 70 -2.58 -3.57 15.17
C ARG A 70 -3.38 -4.68 15.85
N GLU A 71 -4.66 -4.84 15.50
CA GLU A 71 -5.49 -5.95 15.99
C GLU A 71 -4.93 -7.32 15.57
N LEU A 72 -4.30 -7.38 14.41
CA LEU A 72 -3.62 -8.57 13.89
C LEU A 72 -2.20 -8.77 14.43
N GLY A 73 -1.74 -7.91 15.35
CA GLY A 73 -0.37 -7.95 15.89
C GLY A 73 0.71 -7.52 14.90
N ILE A 74 0.34 -6.89 13.78
CA ILE A 74 1.28 -6.35 12.80
C ILE A 74 1.77 -4.97 13.27
N ARG A 75 3.09 -4.79 13.27
CA ARG A 75 3.71 -3.49 13.57
C ARG A 75 3.55 -2.54 12.40
N CYS A 76 3.04 -1.34 12.65
CA CYS A 76 2.94 -0.26 11.68
C CYS A 76 3.85 0.91 12.07
N ILE A 77 4.59 1.44 11.10
CA ILE A 77 5.41 2.65 11.25
C ILE A 77 4.90 3.67 10.24
N VAL A 78 4.61 4.88 10.69
CA VAL A 78 4.29 6.01 9.80
C VAL A 78 5.59 6.75 9.53
N ALA A 79 5.98 6.84 8.26
CA ALA A 79 7.17 7.58 7.86
C ALA A 79 7.01 9.08 8.16
N PRO A 80 8.10 9.80 8.50
CA PRO A 80 8.04 11.24 8.72
C PRO A 80 7.69 12.00 7.43
N PHE A 81 8.08 11.46 6.28
CA PHE A 81 7.75 11.98 4.95
C PHE A 81 7.39 10.82 4.01
N GLU A 82 8.32 10.40 3.14
CA GLU A 82 8.07 9.35 2.16
C GLU A 82 8.29 7.95 2.73
N ALA A 83 7.35 7.05 2.41
CA ALA A 83 7.47 5.64 2.74
C ALA A 83 8.68 5.00 2.05
N ASP A 84 9.00 5.40 0.82
CA ASP A 84 10.12 4.82 0.05
C ASP A 84 11.47 5.10 0.71
N ALA A 85 11.68 6.33 1.16
CA ALA A 85 12.88 6.72 1.91
C ALA A 85 12.97 5.96 3.25
N GLN A 86 11.85 5.81 3.96
CA GLN A 86 11.82 5.06 5.22
C GLN A 86 12.13 3.56 5.00
N LEU A 87 11.55 2.95 3.95
CA LEU A 87 11.81 1.56 3.59
C LEU A 87 13.27 1.34 3.21
N ALA A 88 13.86 2.26 2.44
CA ALA A 88 15.27 2.20 2.09
C ALA A 88 16.18 2.35 3.30
N TYR A 89 15.87 3.24 4.23
CA TYR A 89 16.62 3.35 5.49
C TYR A 89 16.57 2.05 6.29
N LEU A 90 15.38 1.46 6.46
CA LEU A 90 15.23 0.18 7.17
C LEU A 90 15.97 -0.96 6.45
N SER A 91 15.99 -0.98 5.12
CA SER A 91 16.72 -1.97 4.33
C SER A 91 18.23 -1.81 4.48
N ARG A 92 18.76 -0.59 4.39
CA ARG A 92 20.19 -0.29 4.50
C ARG A 92 20.74 -0.51 5.90
N THR A 93 19.92 -0.35 6.93
CA THR A 93 20.27 -0.60 8.34
C THR A 93 19.98 -2.03 8.79
N ASN A 94 19.69 -2.94 7.86
CA ASN A 94 19.41 -4.36 8.10
C ASN A 94 18.23 -4.63 9.06
N GLN A 95 17.29 -3.69 9.18
CA GLN A 95 16.09 -3.85 10.01
C GLN A 95 14.97 -4.61 9.28
N ILE A 96 15.00 -4.62 7.95
CA ILE A 96 14.13 -5.43 7.10
C ILE A 96 14.96 -6.23 6.09
N HIS A 97 14.48 -7.40 5.74
CA HIS A 97 15.12 -8.28 4.75
C HIS A 97 14.71 -7.94 3.30
N SER A 98 13.48 -7.46 3.10
CA SER A 98 12.98 -7.02 1.80
C SER A 98 11.86 -6.00 1.98
N ALA A 99 11.73 -5.07 1.04
CA ALA A 99 10.55 -4.25 0.88
C ALA A 99 9.57 -4.93 -0.10
N ILE A 100 8.27 -4.79 0.12
CA ILE A 100 7.21 -5.15 -0.84
C ILE A 100 6.62 -3.84 -1.32
N SER A 101 6.67 -3.57 -2.62
CA SER A 101 6.09 -2.38 -3.24
C SER A 101 5.97 -2.61 -4.74
N GLU A 102 5.09 -1.84 -5.40
CA GLU A 102 5.08 -1.76 -6.87
C GLU A 102 6.01 -0.66 -7.38
N ASP A 103 6.56 0.16 -6.48
CA ASP A 103 7.44 1.26 -6.84
C ASP A 103 8.89 0.80 -7.03
N SER A 104 9.39 0.92 -8.26
CA SER A 104 10.78 0.62 -8.60
C SER A 104 11.78 1.62 -8.03
N ASP A 105 11.33 2.82 -7.65
CA ASP A 105 12.18 3.88 -7.12
C ASP A 105 12.89 3.47 -5.83
N LEU A 106 12.35 2.49 -5.11
CA LEU A 106 12.98 1.87 -3.94
C LEU A 106 14.42 1.38 -4.23
N LEU A 107 14.69 0.91 -5.44
CA LEU A 107 16.04 0.50 -5.82
C LEU A 107 16.98 1.71 -5.91
N ALA A 108 16.52 2.83 -6.47
CA ALA A 108 17.30 4.07 -6.53
C ALA A 108 17.56 4.66 -5.14
N TYR A 109 16.62 4.51 -4.20
CA TYR A 109 16.82 4.86 -2.79
C TYR A 109 17.80 3.94 -2.04
N GLY A 110 18.21 2.82 -2.65
CA GLY A 110 19.18 1.88 -2.10
C GLY A 110 18.56 0.75 -1.28
N CYS A 111 17.31 0.37 -1.53
CA CYS A 111 16.77 -0.90 -1.02
C CYS A 111 17.54 -2.06 -1.63
N LYS A 112 18.08 -2.94 -0.79
CA LYS A 112 18.88 -4.09 -1.23
C LYS A 112 18.03 -5.13 -1.98
N ARG A 113 16.78 -5.30 -1.54
CA ARG A 113 15.83 -6.27 -2.08
C ARG A 113 14.41 -5.71 -2.10
N VAL A 114 13.77 -5.82 -3.25
CA VAL A 114 12.39 -5.37 -3.47
C VAL A 114 11.60 -6.50 -4.11
N MET A 115 10.43 -6.81 -3.54
CA MET A 115 9.45 -7.75 -4.05
C MET A 115 8.36 -6.96 -4.76
N LEU A 116 8.31 -7.09 -6.08
CA LEU A 116 7.36 -6.44 -6.98
C LEU A 116 6.23 -7.40 -7.38
N LYS A 117 5.07 -6.85 -7.78
CA LYS A 117 3.94 -7.60 -8.34
C LYS A 117 3.52 -8.79 -7.48
N MET A 118 3.43 -8.58 -6.16
CA MET A 118 3.01 -9.66 -5.27
C MET A 118 1.52 -9.93 -5.45
N ASP A 119 1.18 -11.15 -5.87
CA ASP A 119 -0.21 -11.58 -5.98
C ASP A 119 -0.80 -12.04 -4.63
N LYS A 120 -2.10 -12.36 -4.64
CA LYS A 120 -2.82 -12.81 -3.44
C LYS A 120 -2.32 -14.17 -2.93
N GLU A 121 -1.67 -14.96 -3.77
CA GLU A 121 -1.10 -16.26 -3.39
C GLU A 121 0.29 -16.12 -2.76
N GLY A 122 0.92 -14.95 -2.91
CA GLY A 122 2.25 -14.62 -2.39
C GLY A 122 3.35 -14.76 -3.44
N LYS A 123 3.01 -15.01 -4.71
CA LYS A 123 3.97 -15.05 -5.81
C LYS A 123 4.35 -13.61 -6.19
N CYS A 124 5.64 -13.35 -6.36
CA CYS A 124 6.18 -12.03 -6.65
C CYS A 124 7.45 -12.12 -7.52
N GLU A 125 7.83 -10.99 -8.11
CA GLU A 125 9.11 -10.80 -8.79
C GLU A 125 10.10 -10.17 -7.81
N VAL A 126 11.28 -10.76 -7.61
CA VAL A 126 12.28 -10.24 -6.66
C VAL A 126 13.42 -9.57 -7.40
N LEU A 127 13.62 -8.28 -7.16
CA LEU A 127 14.79 -7.54 -7.62
C LEU A 127 15.78 -7.35 -6.48
N ARG A 128 17.07 -7.54 -6.79
CA ARG A 128 18.17 -7.41 -5.84
C ARG A 128 19.25 -6.54 -6.44
N LEU A 129 19.81 -5.62 -5.65
CA LEU A 129 20.99 -4.85 -6.04
C LEU A 129 22.26 -5.64 -5.67
N PRO A 130 23.03 -6.14 -6.64
CA PRO A 130 24.14 -7.07 -6.37
C PRO A 130 25.35 -6.41 -5.68
N PHE A 131 25.45 -5.08 -5.75
CA PHE A 131 26.56 -4.31 -5.18
C PHE A 131 26.30 -3.81 -3.76
N LEU A 132 25.08 -3.95 -3.24
CA LEU A 132 24.79 -3.66 -1.85
C LEU A 132 24.97 -4.96 -1.05
N GLN A 133 26.14 -5.10 -0.42
CA GLN A 133 26.45 -6.25 0.42
C GLN A 133 25.38 -6.43 1.50
N ASP A 134 24.76 -7.61 1.52
CA ASP A 134 23.98 -8.08 2.66
C ASP A 134 24.88 -9.04 3.45
N GLU A 135 25.28 -8.67 4.68
CA GLU A 135 25.98 -9.60 5.57
C GLU A 135 25.14 -10.87 5.84
N ASN A 136 23.82 -10.77 5.64
CA ASN A 136 22.87 -11.86 5.72
C ASN A 136 22.87 -12.81 4.51
N ASP A 137 23.59 -12.51 3.41
CA ASP A 137 23.59 -13.36 2.21
C ASP A 137 24.24 -14.73 2.44
N ASN A 138 25.18 -14.82 3.40
CA ASN A 138 25.74 -16.11 3.83
C ASN A 138 24.72 -16.98 4.59
N CYS A 139 23.68 -16.40 5.17
CA CYS A 139 22.60 -17.16 5.81
C CYS A 139 21.52 -17.61 4.82
N ILE A 140 21.50 -17.11 3.57
CA ILE A 140 20.41 -17.39 2.61
C ILE A 140 20.56 -18.75 1.96
N SER A 141 21.76 -19.26 1.70
CA SER A 141 21.93 -20.64 1.22
C SER A 141 21.41 -21.66 2.24
N GLU A 142 21.62 -21.41 3.54
CA GLU A 142 21.15 -22.27 4.64
C GLU A 142 19.67 -22.01 4.99
N LEU A 143 19.19 -20.76 4.92
CA LEU A 143 17.80 -20.39 5.17
C LEU A 143 16.88 -20.71 4.00
N GLN A 144 17.32 -20.71 2.73
CA GLN A 144 16.49 -21.14 1.60
C GLN A 144 16.08 -22.62 1.72
N ALA A 145 16.91 -23.46 2.36
CA ALA A 145 16.55 -24.83 2.71
C ALA A 145 15.51 -24.91 3.86
N HIS A 146 15.49 -23.92 4.77
CA HIS A 146 14.57 -23.87 5.92
C HIS A 146 13.28 -23.04 5.69
N LEU A 147 13.30 -22.02 4.84
CA LEU A 147 12.23 -21.05 4.56
C LEU A 147 11.08 -21.66 3.76
N ASN A 148 11.32 -22.75 3.02
CA ASN A 148 10.25 -23.55 2.42
C ASN A 148 9.34 -24.24 3.47
N LYS A 149 9.56 -24.04 4.78
CA LYS A 149 8.79 -24.66 5.87
C LYS A 149 8.39 -23.74 7.04
N THR A 150 8.73 -22.46 7.08
CA THR A 150 8.43 -21.67 8.29
C THR A 150 7.01 -21.12 8.33
N ALA A 151 6.21 -21.69 9.24
CA ALA A 151 4.83 -21.30 9.56
C ALA A 151 4.60 -19.80 9.76
N LYS A 152 5.62 -19.02 10.16
CA LYS A 152 5.53 -17.56 10.36
C LYS A 152 5.29 -16.77 9.07
N GLN A 153 5.87 -17.21 7.94
CA GLN A 153 5.69 -16.53 6.67
C GLN A 153 4.31 -16.82 6.06
N MET A 154 3.85 -18.06 6.24
CA MET A 154 2.47 -18.48 5.93
C MET A 154 1.43 -17.77 6.82
N GLU A 155 1.76 -17.52 8.09
CA GLU A 155 0.89 -16.79 9.01
C GLU A 155 0.78 -15.31 8.64
N LEU A 156 1.90 -14.65 8.32
CA LEU A 156 1.89 -13.28 7.79
C LEU A 156 1.10 -13.19 6.47
N LEU A 157 1.27 -14.15 5.56
CA LEU A 157 0.45 -14.26 4.34
C LEU A 157 -1.03 -14.52 4.65
N ARG A 158 -1.35 -15.34 5.66
CA ARG A 158 -2.73 -15.61 6.10
C ARG A 158 -3.39 -14.37 6.71
N ILE A 159 -2.61 -13.59 7.47
CA ILE A 159 -3.04 -12.33 8.08
C ILE A 159 -3.28 -11.27 6.99
N LEU A 160 -2.38 -11.13 6.01
CA LEU A 160 -2.55 -10.24 4.86
C LEU A 160 -3.74 -10.66 3.98
N LYS A 161 -3.95 -11.96 3.75
CA LYS A 161 -5.15 -12.52 3.12
C LYS A 161 -6.43 -12.33 3.93
N GLY A 162 -6.32 -11.97 5.21
CA GLY A 162 -7.43 -11.61 6.07
C GLY A 162 -7.79 -10.12 5.99
N LEU A 163 -6.95 -9.26 5.40
CA LEU A 163 -7.21 -7.84 5.18
C LEU A 163 -7.97 -7.64 3.85
N ASN A 164 -9.22 -8.12 3.82
CA ASN A 164 -10.08 -8.07 2.64
C ASN A 164 -11.17 -7.01 2.78
N HIS A 165 -11.75 -6.58 1.65
CA HIS A 165 -12.85 -5.62 1.61
C HIS A 165 -13.99 -5.99 2.58
N GLU A 166 -14.35 -7.27 2.70
CA GLU A 166 -15.40 -7.74 3.61
C GLU A 166 -15.09 -7.45 5.08
N ARG A 167 -13.82 -7.56 5.49
CA ARG A 167 -13.40 -7.30 6.86
C ARG A 167 -13.37 -5.80 7.18
N PHE A 168 -13.00 -4.98 6.20
CA PHE A 168 -13.08 -3.52 6.33
C PHE A 168 -14.53 -3.02 6.43
N VAL A 169 -15.47 -3.64 5.69
CA VAL A 169 -16.91 -3.32 5.80
C VAL A 169 -17.51 -3.79 7.12
N ALA A 170 -17.12 -4.96 7.62
CA ALA A 170 -17.58 -5.47 8.92
C ALA A 170 -17.14 -4.57 10.09
N MET A 171 -15.91 -4.03 10.04
CA MET A 171 -15.41 -3.08 11.04
C MET A 171 -16.17 -1.75 11.03
N GLU A 172 -16.63 -1.27 9.87
CA GLU A 172 -17.48 -0.07 9.80
C GLU A 172 -18.83 -0.30 10.49
N TRP A 173 -19.45 -1.46 10.27
CA TRP A 173 -20.75 -1.81 10.87
C TRP A 173 -20.70 -1.93 12.40
N GLU A 174 -19.63 -2.50 12.95
CA GLU A 174 -19.45 -2.61 14.41
C GLU A 174 -19.14 -1.26 15.08
N SER A 175 -18.51 -0.34 14.36
CA SER A 175 -18.24 1.01 14.86
C SER A 175 -19.49 1.89 14.94
N GLU A 176 -20.45 1.71 14.03
CA GLU A 176 -21.75 2.39 14.07
C GLU A 176 -22.66 1.86 15.18
N GLN A 177 -22.58 0.57 15.51
CA GLN A 177 -23.37 -0.04 16.60
C GLN A 177 -22.89 0.36 18.01
N ARG A 178 -21.63 0.79 18.16
CA ARG A 178 -21.08 1.29 19.44
C ARG A 178 -21.31 2.79 19.66
N ALA A 179 -21.80 3.51 18.65
CA ALA A 179 -22.09 4.95 18.70
C ALA A 179 -23.57 5.27 19.00
N VAL A 180 -24.38 4.25 19.29
CA VAL A 180 -25.78 4.32 19.76
C VAL A 180 -25.85 3.77 21.18
#